data_AF-A0A962FYC5-F1
#
_entry.id   AF-A0A962FYC5-F1
#
_cell.length_a   1.000
_cell.length_b   1.000
_cell.length_c   1.000
_cell.angle_alpha   90.00
_cell.angle_beta   90.00
_cell.angle_gamma   90.00
#
_symmetry.space_group_name_H-M   'P 1'
#
loop_
_entity.id
_entity.type
_entity.pdbx_description
1 polymer ?
#
loop_
_entity_poly.entity_id
_entity_poly.type
_entity_poly.pdbx_seq_one_letter_code
_entity_poly.pdbx_strand_id
1 'polypeptide(L)'
;SVLAKRSVAENSFNAITSMKATGTGGSRDFLAALLEELGVGTTGSPPDIDKLLGQDSSGNPINPSYYAQMEILTKKIYQNPDFYTNLYDTPANVDRKGVALQAIALMQKFDMFKSYLRSEANLSVLLELAVMDLQEEIEDEFGKKGEEGETPD
;
A
#
# COMPACT_ATOMS: atom_id res chain seq x y z
N SER A 1 2.23 14.87 -23.15
CA SER A 1 1.31 13.97 -23.90
C SER A 1 0.14 13.56 -23.01
N VAL A 2 -1.11 13.82 -23.43
CA VAL A 2 -2.32 13.53 -22.63
C VAL A 2 -2.45 12.05 -22.29
N LEU A 3 -2.01 11.16 -23.19
CA LEU A 3 -2.05 9.71 -22.99
C LEU A 3 -1.17 9.26 -21.80
N ALA A 4 0.01 9.88 -21.62
CA ALA A 4 0.91 9.57 -20.52
C ALA A 4 0.33 10.03 -19.17
N LYS A 5 -0.25 11.24 -19.12
CA LYS A 5 -0.90 11.77 -17.91
C LYS A 5 -2.09 10.90 -17.47
N ARG A 6 -2.92 10.50 -18.44
CA ARG A 6 -4.03 9.57 -18.22
C ARG A 6 -3.55 8.21 -17.72
N SER A 7 -2.50 7.67 -18.33
CA SER A 7 -1.93 6.38 -17.93
C SER A 7 -1.40 6.38 -16.49
N VAL A 8 -0.74 7.46 -16.05
CA VAL A 8 -0.27 7.60 -14.65
C VAL A 8 -1.46 7.68 -13.69
N ALA A 9 -2.48 8.47 -14.02
CA ALA A 9 -3.68 8.60 -13.21
C ALA A 9 -4.46 7.28 -13.08
N GLU A 10 -4.69 6.57 -14.18
CA GLU A 10 -5.38 5.28 -14.20
C GLU A 10 -4.59 4.21 -13.42
N ASN A 11 -3.26 4.12 -13.62
CA ASN A 11 -2.42 3.20 -12.88
C ASN A 11 -2.42 3.49 -11.37
N SER A 12 -2.34 4.77 -10.99
CA SER A 12 -2.39 5.19 -9.58
C SER A 12 -3.73 4.83 -8.95
N PHE A 13 -4.85 5.12 -9.63
CA PHE A 13 -6.19 4.80 -9.16
C PHE A 13 -6.41 3.29 -9.02
N ASN A 14 -6.08 2.52 -10.07
CA ASN A 14 -6.22 1.07 -10.06
C ASN A 14 -5.39 0.41 -8.96
N ALA A 15 -4.19 0.94 -8.69
CA ALA A 15 -3.34 0.45 -7.61
C ALA A 15 -3.93 0.75 -6.22
N ILE A 16 -4.44 1.97 -5.96
CA ILE A 16 -5.06 2.31 -4.67
C ILE A 16 -6.31 1.47 -4.42
N THR A 17 -7.16 1.34 -5.44
CA THR A 17 -8.39 0.56 -5.37
C THR A 17 -8.06 -0.93 -5.14
N SER A 18 -7.07 -1.48 -5.84
CA SER A 18 -6.62 -2.86 -5.62
C SER A 18 -6.08 -3.10 -4.21
N MET A 19 -5.35 -2.14 -3.61
CA MET A 19 -4.87 -2.27 -2.23
C MET A 19 -6.01 -2.26 -1.19
N LYS A 20 -7.14 -1.60 -1.50
CA LYS A 20 -8.32 -1.59 -0.64
C LYS A 20 -9.27 -2.76 -0.89
N ALA A 21 -9.25 -3.31 -2.10
CA ALA A 21 -10.05 -4.45 -2.49
C ALA A 21 -9.68 -5.70 -1.68
N THR A 22 -10.60 -6.65 -1.68
CA THR A 22 -10.41 -7.99 -1.10
C THR A 22 -9.12 -8.61 -1.61
N GLY A 23 -8.34 -9.22 -0.71
CA GLY A 23 -7.05 -9.82 -1.04
C GLY A 23 -7.17 -10.96 -2.05
N THR A 24 -6.05 -11.29 -2.69
CA THR A 24 -5.96 -12.43 -3.62
C THR A 24 -6.14 -13.75 -2.87
N GLY A 25 -6.69 -14.76 -3.55
CA GLY A 25 -6.79 -16.12 -2.99
C GLY A 25 -5.41 -16.63 -2.56
N GLY A 26 -5.33 -17.24 -1.36
CA GLY A 26 -4.09 -17.74 -0.75
C GLY A 26 -3.35 -16.75 0.15
N SER A 27 -3.68 -15.45 0.13
CA SER A 27 -3.10 -14.47 1.07
C SER A 27 -3.46 -14.78 2.53
N ARG A 28 -4.67 -15.30 2.75
CA ARG A 28 -5.15 -15.75 4.06
C ARG A 28 -4.34 -16.94 4.58
N ASP A 29 -4.09 -17.94 3.74
CA ASP A 29 -3.38 -19.16 4.12
C ASP A 29 -1.93 -18.87 4.50
N PHE A 30 -1.27 -17.99 3.74
CA PHE A 30 0.07 -17.51 4.06
C PHE A 30 0.13 -16.76 5.40
N LEU A 31 -0.84 -15.88 5.66
CA LEU A 31 -0.92 -15.18 6.94
C LEU A 31 -1.25 -16.11 8.10
N ALA A 32 -2.09 -17.12 7.89
CA ALA A 32 -2.39 -18.13 8.90
C ALA A 32 -1.12 -18.91 9.28
N ALA A 33 -0.35 -19.38 8.30
CA ALA A 33 0.93 -20.07 8.54
C ALA A 33 1.96 -19.17 9.23
N LEU A 34 2.02 -17.89 8.87
CA LEU A 34 2.91 -16.93 9.52
C LEU A 34 2.50 -16.65 10.97
N LEU A 35 1.21 -16.52 11.26
CA LEU A 35 0.71 -16.36 12.62
C LEU A 35 0.98 -17.62 13.47
N GLU A 36 0.84 -18.80 12.88
CA GLU A 36 1.18 -20.08 13.51
C GLU A 36 2.67 -20.16 13.86
N GLU A 37 3.59 -19.82 12.95
CA GLU A 37 5.04 -19.79 13.23
C GLU A 37 5.40 -18.75 14.30
N LEU A 38 4.63 -17.66 14.38
CA LEU A 38 4.79 -16.65 15.43
C LEU A 38 4.19 -17.05 16.77
N GLY A 39 3.54 -18.22 16.87
CA GLY A 39 2.94 -18.77 18.09
C GLY A 39 1.59 -18.16 18.44
N VAL A 40 0.94 -17.46 17.50
CA VAL A 40 -0.41 -16.93 17.67
C VAL A 40 -1.40 -18.04 17.33
N GLY A 41 -2.03 -18.63 18.35
CA GLY A 41 -3.11 -19.63 18.19
C GLY A 41 -2.76 -21.09 18.51
N THR A 42 -1.54 -21.40 18.95
CA THR A 42 -1.13 -22.80 19.26
C THR A 42 -1.60 -23.31 20.62
N THR A 43 -2.04 -22.43 21.54
CA THR A 43 -2.30 -22.79 22.95
C THR A 43 -3.77 -22.66 23.37
N GLY A 44 -4.68 -22.36 22.45
CA GLY A 44 -6.09 -22.19 22.78
C GLY A 44 -6.93 -21.77 21.60
N SER A 45 -7.60 -22.75 21.00
CA SER A 45 -8.72 -22.58 20.07
C SER A 45 -8.45 -21.89 18.72
N PRO A 46 -8.72 -22.55 17.56
CA PRO A 46 -8.69 -21.94 16.22
C PRO A 46 -9.52 -20.64 15.99
N PRO A 47 -10.53 -20.25 16.80
CA PRO A 47 -11.25 -18.97 16.63
C PRO A 47 -10.45 -17.66 16.68
N ASP A 48 -9.21 -17.61 17.17
CA ASP A 48 -8.48 -16.33 17.24
C ASP A 48 -7.80 -15.92 15.94
N ILE A 49 -7.27 -16.87 15.17
CA ILE A 49 -6.67 -16.58 13.85
C ILE A 49 -7.76 -16.09 12.89
N ASP A 50 -8.93 -16.71 12.91
CA ASP A 50 -10.05 -16.30 12.07
C ASP A 50 -10.64 -14.95 12.49
N LYS A 51 -10.65 -14.61 13.80
CA LYS A 51 -11.00 -13.27 14.29
C LYS A 51 -9.97 -12.22 13.88
N LEU A 52 -8.68 -12.56 13.90
CA LEU A 52 -7.59 -11.64 13.53
C LEU A 52 -7.58 -11.34 12.03
N LEU A 53 -7.82 -12.36 11.20
CA LEU A 53 -7.89 -12.27 9.73
C LEU A 53 -9.24 -11.74 9.23
N GLY A 54 -10.27 -11.75 10.09
CA GLY A 54 -11.62 -11.28 9.79
C GLY A 54 -12.52 -12.35 9.19
N GLN A 55 -13.82 -12.20 9.46
CA GLN A 55 -14.90 -13.03 8.94
C GLN A 55 -15.99 -12.12 8.33
N ASP A 56 -16.77 -12.65 7.38
CA ASP A 56 -17.95 -11.96 6.87
C ASP A 56 -19.07 -11.93 7.94
N SER A 57 -20.13 -11.16 7.66
CA SER A 57 -21.31 -11.09 8.54
C SER A 57 -22.05 -12.43 8.70
N SER A 58 -21.69 -13.45 7.92
CA SER A 58 -22.23 -14.81 7.92
C SER A 58 -21.25 -15.83 8.52
N GLY A 59 -20.11 -15.39 9.06
CA GLY A 59 -19.08 -16.23 9.68
C GLY A 59 -18.07 -16.86 8.71
N ASN A 60 -18.08 -16.53 7.41
CA ASN A 60 -17.15 -17.10 6.44
C ASN A 60 -15.79 -16.39 6.42
N PRO A 61 -14.69 -17.13 6.18
CA PRO A 61 -13.36 -16.56 5.92
C PRO A 61 -13.36 -15.51 4.80
N ILE A 62 -12.99 -14.26 5.11
CA ILE A 62 -12.70 -13.23 4.10
C ILE A 62 -11.19 -13.19 3.83
N ASN A 63 -10.80 -12.94 2.57
CA ASN A 63 -9.42 -12.62 2.25
C ASN A 63 -9.11 -11.17 2.67
N PRO A 64 -8.21 -10.95 3.64
CA PRO A 64 -7.89 -9.60 4.13
C PRO A 64 -7.36 -8.72 2.98
N SER A 65 -7.82 -7.47 2.91
CA SER A 65 -7.28 -6.48 1.96
C SER A 65 -5.80 -6.20 2.26
N TYR A 66 -5.05 -5.68 1.29
CA TYR A 66 -3.62 -5.39 1.48
C TYR A 66 -3.36 -4.52 2.74
N TYR A 67 -4.20 -3.50 2.98
CA TYR A 67 -4.11 -2.69 4.20
C TYR A 67 -4.38 -3.49 5.48
N ALA A 68 -5.36 -4.40 5.46
CA ALA A 68 -5.64 -5.28 6.60
C ALA A 68 -4.48 -6.27 6.85
N GLN A 69 -3.86 -6.79 5.78
CA GLN A 69 -2.67 -7.64 5.89
C GLN A 69 -1.51 -6.89 6.56
N MET A 70 -1.27 -5.65 6.14
CA MET A 70 -0.22 -4.81 6.72
C MET A 70 -0.53 -4.43 8.17
N GLU A 71 -1.79 -4.13 8.51
CA GLU A 71 -2.20 -3.84 9.88
C GLU A 71 -1.99 -5.05 10.81
N ILE A 72 -2.28 -6.25 10.33
CA ILE A 72 -2.02 -7.48 11.09
C ILE A 72 -0.52 -7.61 11.36
N LEU A 73 0.29 -7.50 10.31
CA LEU A 73 1.75 -7.67 10.36
C LEU A 73 2.47 -6.62 11.23
N THR A 74 1.97 -5.37 11.24
CA THR A 74 2.66 -4.24 11.87
C THR A 74 2.13 -3.89 13.25
N LYS A 75 0.89 -4.29 13.58
CA LYS A 75 0.23 -3.86 14.83
C LYS A 75 -0.39 -5.01 15.59
N LYS A 76 -1.28 -5.80 14.96
CA LYS A 76 -2.07 -6.80 15.72
C LYS A 76 -1.22 -7.93 16.30
N ILE A 77 -0.16 -8.35 15.61
CA ILE A 77 0.78 -9.36 16.14
C ILE A 77 1.40 -8.91 17.47
N TYR A 78 1.86 -7.66 17.56
CA TYR A 78 2.48 -7.12 18.77
C TYR A 78 1.49 -6.84 19.90
N GLN A 79 0.19 -6.82 19.61
CA GLN A 79 -0.84 -6.69 20.64
C GLN A 79 -1.19 -8.03 21.28
N ASN A 80 -0.79 -9.16 20.67
CA ASN A 80 -1.08 -10.48 21.19
C ASN A 80 -0.08 -10.86 22.31
N PRO A 81 -0.55 -11.18 23.54
CA PRO A 81 0.34 -11.60 24.63
C PRO A 81 1.08 -12.91 24.34
N ASP A 82 0.49 -13.83 23.56
CA ASP A 82 1.09 -15.12 23.22
C ASP A 82 2.33 -14.98 22.33
N PHE A 83 2.42 -13.86 21.61
CA PHE A 83 3.63 -13.54 20.86
C PHE A 83 4.84 -13.49 21.79
N TYR A 84 4.73 -12.75 22.90
CA TYR A 84 5.81 -12.51 23.85
C TYR A 84 6.11 -13.69 24.77
N THR A 85 5.11 -14.48 25.14
CA THR A 85 5.31 -15.69 25.97
C THR A 85 6.16 -16.73 25.22
N ASN A 86 5.87 -16.92 23.92
CA ASN A 86 6.64 -17.83 23.06
C ASN A 86 8.04 -17.32 22.70
N LEU A 87 8.34 -16.02 22.88
CA LEU A 87 9.72 -15.50 22.77
C LEU A 87 10.60 -15.95 23.95
N TYR A 88 10.00 -16.23 25.11
CA TYR A 88 10.74 -16.57 26.34
C TYR A 88 11.13 -18.06 26.43
N ASP A 89 10.56 -18.93 25.60
CA ASP A 89 10.62 -20.38 25.78
C ASP A 89 11.94 -21.00 25.29
N THR A 90 12.40 -20.70 24.06
CA THR A 90 13.66 -21.23 23.53
C THR A 90 14.47 -20.20 22.74
N PRO A 91 15.81 -20.17 22.87
CA PRO A 91 16.66 -19.21 22.15
C PRO A 91 16.56 -19.36 20.62
N ALA A 92 16.32 -20.58 20.12
CA ALA A 92 16.10 -20.84 18.70
C ALA A 92 14.81 -20.20 18.14
N ASN A 93 13.79 -19.98 18.98
CA ASN A 93 12.58 -19.27 18.57
C ASN A 93 12.80 -17.76 18.50
N VAL A 94 13.67 -17.21 19.35
CA VAL A 94 14.06 -15.79 19.31
C VAL A 94 14.74 -15.47 17.99
N ASP A 95 15.68 -16.30 17.54
CA ASP A 95 16.40 -16.10 16.28
C ASP A 95 15.45 -16.18 15.06
N ARG A 96 14.56 -17.16 15.02
CA ARG A 96 13.56 -17.31 13.93
C ARG A 96 12.61 -16.12 13.87
N LYS A 97 12.09 -15.68 15.01
CA LYS A 97 11.22 -14.50 15.09
C LYS A 97 11.99 -13.23 14.73
N GLY A 98 13.27 -13.13 15.11
CA GLY A 98 14.15 -12.02 14.72
C GLY A 98 14.29 -11.89 13.20
N VAL A 99 14.52 -13.00 12.49
CA VAL A 99 14.58 -13.02 11.01
C VAL A 99 13.22 -12.71 10.40
N ALA A 100 12.12 -13.26 10.94
CA ALA A 100 10.77 -12.97 10.47
C ALA A 100 10.42 -11.47 10.60
N LEU A 101 10.77 -10.85 11.73
CA LEU A 101 10.58 -9.42 11.97
C LEU A 101 11.41 -8.56 11.01
N GLN A 102 12.67 -8.95 10.76
CA GLN A 102 13.51 -8.27 9.76
C GLN A 102 12.91 -8.37 8.36
N ALA A 103 12.38 -9.53 7.98
CA ALA A 103 11.73 -9.73 6.69
C ALA A 103 10.47 -8.86 6.55
N ILE A 104 9.62 -8.80 7.59
CA ILE A 104 8.43 -7.93 7.62
C ILE A 104 8.84 -6.46 7.50
N ALA A 105 9.86 -6.03 8.25
CA ALA A 105 10.37 -4.66 8.19
C ALA A 105 10.92 -4.31 6.79
N LEU A 106 11.59 -5.25 6.13
CA LEU A 106 12.06 -5.08 4.76
C LEU A 106 10.90 -4.96 3.77
N MET A 107 9.87 -5.80 3.90
CA MET A 107 8.66 -5.72 3.08
C MET A 107 7.96 -4.36 3.23
N GLN A 108 7.83 -3.87 4.47
CA GLN A 108 7.23 -2.56 4.75
C GLN A 108 8.04 -1.41 4.14
N LYS A 109 9.38 -1.48 4.17
CA LYS A 109 10.26 -0.49 3.51
C LYS A 109 10.06 -0.48 2.00
N PHE A 110 9.94 -1.64 1.36
CA PHE A 110 9.67 -1.73 -0.07
C PHE A 110 8.29 -1.15 -0.44
N ASP A 111 7.28 -1.37 0.40
CA ASP A 111 5.96 -0.78 0.17
C ASP A 111 5.98 0.75 0.31
N MET A 112 6.65 1.27 1.35
CA MET A 112 6.86 2.70 1.52
C MET A 112 7.59 3.31 0.32
N PHE A 113 8.63 2.64 -0.18
CA PHE A 113 9.35 3.06 -1.39
C PHE A 113 8.43 3.13 -2.62
N LYS A 114 7.60 2.11 -2.87
CA LYS A 114 6.62 2.12 -3.97
C LYS A 114 5.60 3.25 -3.83
N SER A 115 5.19 3.55 -2.60
CA SER A 115 4.28 4.66 -2.30
C SER A 115 4.92 6.02 -2.64
N TYR A 116 6.19 6.22 -2.25
CA TYR A 116 6.93 7.42 -2.61
C TYR A 116 7.12 7.58 -4.11
N LEU A 117 7.50 6.51 -4.81
CA LEU A 117 7.66 6.55 -6.27
C LEU A 117 6.36 6.93 -6.98
N ARG A 118 5.20 6.47 -6.48
CA ARG A 118 3.89 6.89 -7.00
C ARG A 118 3.59 8.36 -6.69
N SER A 119 3.92 8.82 -5.48
CA SER A 119 3.76 10.21 -5.10
C SER A 119 4.62 11.13 -5.96
N GLU A 120 5.86 10.75 -6.22
CA GLU A 120 6.79 11.48 -7.09
C GLU A 120 6.29 11.53 -8.54
N ALA A 121 5.80 10.41 -9.08
CA ALA A 121 5.19 10.38 -10.41
C ALA A 121 3.98 11.30 -10.52
N ASN A 122 3.08 11.29 -9.53
CA ASN A 122 1.92 12.18 -9.51
C ASN A 122 2.33 13.65 -9.39
N LEU A 123 3.32 13.97 -8.55
CA LEU A 123 3.86 15.32 -8.40
C LEU A 123 4.46 15.83 -9.72
N SER A 124 5.21 14.99 -10.44
CA SER A 124 5.78 15.33 -11.74
C SER A 124 4.69 15.65 -12.77
N VAL A 125 3.57 14.92 -12.77
CA VAL A 125 2.44 15.19 -13.66
C VAL A 125 1.74 16.50 -13.28
N LEU A 126 1.56 16.77 -11.99
CA LEU A 126 0.99 18.05 -11.51
C LEU A 126 1.87 19.24 -11.90
N LEU A 127 3.19 19.11 -11.76
CA LEU A 127 4.14 20.12 -12.20
C LEU A 127 4.05 20.35 -13.71
N GLU A 128 4.00 19.28 -14.51
CA GLU A 128 3.83 19.37 -15.97
C GLU A 128 2.52 20.07 -16.34
N LEU A 129 1.42 19.82 -15.61
CA LEU A 129 0.15 20.52 -15.82
C LEU A 129 0.27 22.01 -15.53
N ALA A 130 0.82 22.38 -14.37
CA ALA A 130 1.00 23.79 -14.00
C ALA A 130 1.91 24.55 -14.98
N VAL A 131 2.96 23.90 -15.50
CA VAL A 131 3.84 24.50 -16.52
C VAL A 131 3.10 24.68 -17.86
N MET A 132 2.24 23.73 -18.25
CA MET A 132 1.44 23.85 -19.46
C MET A 132 0.44 25.01 -19.36
N ASP A 133 -0.25 25.15 -18.23
CA ASP A 133 -1.21 26.25 -18.01
C ASP A 133 -0.51 27.62 -18.12
N LEU A 134 0.69 27.74 -17.56
CA LEU A 134 1.52 28.95 -17.68
C LEU A 134 2.02 29.19 -19.12
N GLN A 135 2.34 28.13 -19.88
CA GLN A 135 2.73 28.27 -21.28
C GLN A 135 1.56 28.78 -22.13
N GLU A 136 0.36 28.24 -21.92
CA GLU A 136 -0.86 28.67 -22.61
C GLU A 136 -1.18 30.14 -22.29
N GLU A 137 -1.07 30.56 -21.03
CA GLU A 137 -1.25 31.97 -20.63
C GLU A 137 -0.25 32.91 -21.33
N ILE A 138 1.02 32.52 -21.40
CA ILE A 138 2.07 33.32 -22.08
C ILE A 138 1.83 33.36 -23.60
N GLU A 139 1.48 32.23 -24.22
CA GLU A 139 1.18 32.18 -25.66
C GLU A 139 -0.02 33.05 -26.02
N ASP A 140 -1.08 33.05 -25.20
CA ASP A 140 -2.24 33.93 -25.35
C ASP A 140 -1.88 35.42 -25.23
N GLU A 141 -0.99 35.79 -24.29
CA GLU A 141 -0.49 37.16 -24.17
C GLU A 141 0.33 37.59 -25.39
N PHE A 142 1.20 36.71 -25.92
CA PHE A 142 1.98 37.00 -27.12
C PHE A 142 1.12 37.06 -28.38
N GLY A 143 0.12 36.20 -28.51
CA GLY A 143 -0.84 36.22 -29.62
C GLY A 143 -1.60 37.54 -29.70
N LYS A 144 -2.10 38.03 -28.55
CA LYS A 144 -2.79 39.33 -28.46
C LYS A 144 -1.89 40.52 -28.83
N LYS A 145 -0.61 40.49 -28.42
CA LYS A 145 0.37 41.52 -28.81
C LYS A 145 0.76 41.46 -30.29
N GLY A 146 0.75 40.28 -30.90
CA GLY A 146 1.03 40.11 -32.32
C GLY A 146 -0.06 40.71 -33.22
N GLU A 147 -1.33 40.56 -32.83
CA GLU A 147 -2.47 41.13 -33.57
C GLU A 147 -2.54 42.67 -33.48
N GLU A 148 -2.02 43.29 -32.41
CA GLU A 148 -1.92 44.76 -32.30
C GLU A 148 -0.79 45.36 -33.17
N GLY A 149 0.11 44.53 -33.72
CA GLY A 149 1.24 44.97 -34.56
C GLY A 149 0.98 44.98 -36.08
N GLU A 150 -0.08 44.33 -36.55
CA GLU A 150 -0.48 44.29 -37.97
C GLU A 150 -1.72 45.17 -38.22
N THR A 151 -1.58 46.49 -38.06
CA THR A 151 -2.51 47.43 -38.70
C THR A 151 -2.09 47.63 -40.16
N PRO A 152 -2.96 47.37 -41.15
CA PRO A 152 -2.64 47.55 -42.56
C PRO A 152 -2.66 49.03 -42.93
N ASP A 153 -1.54 49.53 -43.46
CA ASP A 153 -1.48 50.74 -44.30
C ASP A 153 -1.47 50.35 -45.79
#